data_AF-A0A0E0I9M6-F1
#
_entry.id   AF-A0A0E0I9M6-F1
#
_cell.length_a   1.000
_cell.length_b   1.000
_cell.length_c   1.000
_cell.angle_alpha   90.00
_cell.angle_beta   90.00
_cell.angle_gamma   90.00
#
_symmetry.space_group_name_H-M   'P 1'
#
loop_
_entity.id
_entity.type
_entity.pdbx_description
1 polymer ?
#
loop_
_entity_poly.entity_id
_entity_poly.type
_entity_poly.pdbx_seq_one_letter_code
_entity_poly.pdbx_strand_id
1 'polypeptide(L)'
;MEDMLSFFPSGLHVMLVDDDTKNTRTATKTLSMLHCPVVSTHTTACAGLRTLSGDNMLDVQTVLCDVSKVVSSGFDFRRVNETEHQIPVIYLLSTTEPEQMVAGEDAEFLNHLLLKATYIVRKPLDRATIA
;
A
#
# COMPACT_ATOMS: atom_id res chain seq x y z
N MET A 1 7.59 13.64 -15.72
CA MET A 1 7.46 14.27 -14.39
C MET A 1 6.72 15.59 -14.49
N GLU A 2 7.05 16.45 -15.46
CA GLU A 2 6.28 17.67 -15.77
C GLU A 2 4.80 17.37 -16.05
N ASP A 3 4.50 16.32 -16.81
CA ASP A 3 3.11 15.89 -17.05
C ASP A 3 2.38 15.46 -15.77
N MET A 4 3.05 14.70 -14.89
CA MET A 4 2.47 14.25 -13.61
C MET A 4 2.14 15.42 -12.69
N LEU A 5 3.02 16.41 -12.61
CA LEU A 5 2.81 17.61 -11.79
C LEU A 5 1.71 18.53 -12.36
N SER A 6 1.36 18.39 -13.65
CA SER A 6 0.20 19.08 -14.22
C SER A 6 -1.13 18.48 -13.74
N PHE A 7 -1.18 17.16 -13.52
CA PHE A 7 -2.36 16.47 -12.98
C PHE A 7 -2.39 16.47 -11.44
N PHE A 8 -1.22 16.42 -10.79
CA PHE A 8 -1.05 16.39 -9.34
C PHE A 8 -0.08 17.48 -8.89
N PRO A 9 -0.53 18.74 -8.75
CA PRO A 9 0.35 19.88 -8.46
C PRO A 9 1.08 19.79 -7.11
N SER A 10 0.48 19.10 -6.14
CA SER A 10 1.08 18.82 -4.82
C SER A 10 1.77 17.45 -4.76
N GLY A 11 1.89 16.77 -5.90
CA GLY A 11 2.30 15.38 -5.97
C GLY A 11 1.15 14.40 -5.69
N LEU A 12 1.41 13.11 -5.92
CA LEU A 12 0.45 12.05 -5.65
C LEU A 12 0.54 11.65 -4.17
N HIS A 13 -0.49 11.94 -3.40
CA HIS A 13 -0.50 11.70 -1.96
C HIS A 13 -0.72 10.21 -1.63
N VAL A 14 0.25 9.62 -0.93
CA VAL A 14 0.30 8.19 -0.65
C VAL A 14 0.03 7.91 0.84
N MET A 15 -0.82 6.92 1.13
CA MET A 15 -0.84 6.27 2.44
C MET A 15 0.00 4.99 2.40
N LEU A 16 0.82 4.77 3.43
CA LEU A 16 1.64 3.57 3.57
C LEU A 16 1.14 2.70 4.73
N VAL A 17 0.92 1.42 4.48
CA VAL A 17 0.55 0.42 5.48
C VAL A 17 1.63 -0.66 5.54
N ASP A 18 2.53 -0.57 6.51
CA ASP A 18 3.65 -1.48 6.71
C ASP A 18 4.17 -1.29 8.16
N ASP A 19 4.47 -2.38 8.87
CA ASP A 19 5.01 -2.33 10.25
C ASP A 19 6.53 -2.35 10.30
N ASP A 20 7.20 -2.60 9.17
CA ASP A 20 8.65 -2.50 9.08
C ASP A 20 9.09 -1.03 8.99
N THR A 21 9.61 -0.52 10.11
CA THR A 21 10.12 0.86 10.23
C THR A 21 11.25 1.20 9.25
N LYS A 22 12.04 0.22 8.79
CA LYS A 22 13.12 0.42 7.82
C LYS A 22 12.56 0.51 6.41
N ASN A 23 11.62 -0.37 6.06
CA ASN A 23 10.94 -0.33 4.76
C ASN A 23 10.13 0.94 4.61
N THR A 24 9.35 1.32 5.62
CA THR A 24 8.57 2.55 5.63
C THR A 24 9.45 3.78 5.44
N ARG A 25 10.54 3.91 6.19
CA ARG A 25 11.50 5.01 6.04
C ARG A 25 12.10 5.08 4.64
N THR A 26 12.44 3.92 4.07
CA THR A 26 13.02 3.83 2.72
C THR A 26 12.01 4.22 1.66
N ALA A 27 10.80 3.65 1.72
CA ALA A 27 9.70 3.95 0.82
C ALA A 27 9.34 5.44 0.87
N THR A 28 9.18 6.03 2.05
CA THR A 28 8.90 7.47 2.20
C THR A 28 9.96 8.32 1.52
N LYS A 29 11.26 8.02 1.71
CA LYS A 29 12.34 8.75 1.04
C LYS A 29 12.27 8.60 -0.48
N THR A 30 12.06 7.38 -0.99
CA THR A 30 11.96 7.10 -2.43
C THR A 30 10.78 7.85 -3.05
N LEU A 31 9.60 7.75 -2.44
CA LEU A 31 8.36 8.34 -2.93
C LEU A 31 8.42 9.88 -2.88
N SER A 32 9.01 10.48 -1.84
CA SER A 32 9.22 11.94 -1.79
C SER A 32 10.11 12.44 -2.94
N MET A 33 11.12 11.68 -3.36
CA MET A 33 11.95 12.06 -4.52
C MET A 33 11.19 11.98 -5.85
N LEU A 34 10.07 11.25 -5.89
CA LEU A 34 9.23 11.05 -7.07
C LEU A 34 8.00 11.95 -7.09
N HIS A 35 7.92 12.95 -6.19
CA HIS A 35 6.73 13.78 -5.99
C HIS A 35 5.48 12.97 -5.60
N CYS A 36 5.67 11.91 -4.81
CA CYS A 36 4.61 11.14 -4.19
C CYS A 36 4.74 11.23 -2.66
N PRO A 37 4.34 12.32 -2.00
CA PRO A 37 4.55 12.44 -0.55
C PRO A 37 3.72 11.40 0.21
N VAL A 38 4.33 10.76 1.20
CA VAL A 38 3.61 9.88 2.14
C VAL A 38 2.92 10.76 3.18
N VAL A 39 1.59 10.85 3.09
CA VAL A 39 0.78 11.73 3.95
C VAL A 39 0.29 11.03 5.21
N SER A 40 0.21 9.70 5.19
CA SER A 40 -0.14 8.89 6.35
C SER A 40 0.61 7.57 6.39
N THR A 41 0.89 7.06 7.58
CA THR A 41 1.57 5.77 7.79
C THR A 41 0.87 4.98 8.89
N HIS A 42 0.61 3.69 8.64
CA HIS A 42 -0.03 2.79 9.58
C HIS A 42 0.64 1.43 9.61
N THR A 43 0.54 0.73 10.73
CA THR A 43 1.13 -0.60 10.90
C THR A 43 0.17 -1.74 10.57
N THR A 44 -1.13 -1.45 10.39
CA THR A 44 -2.17 -2.45 10.10
C THR A 44 -3.18 -1.94 9.07
N ALA A 45 -3.75 -2.85 8.28
CA ALA A 45 -4.82 -2.54 7.33
C ALA A 45 -6.05 -1.94 8.03
N CYS A 46 -6.42 -2.46 9.21
CA CYS A 46 -7.52 -1.91 10.02
C CYS A 46 -7.31 -0.44 10.40
N ALA A 47 -6.09 -0.07 10.82
CA ALA A 47 -5.77 1.31 11.17
C ALA A 47 -5.81 2.22 9.94
N GLY A 48 -5.29 1.75 8.80
CA GLY A 48 -5.41 2.45 7.52
C GLY A 48 -6.87 2.67 7.11
N LEU A 49 -7.72 1.65 7.22
CA LEU A 49 -9.14 1.76 6.89
C LEU A 49 -9.83 2.82 7.75
N ARG A 50 -9.59 2.81 9.07
CA ARG A 50 -10.18 3.81 9.98
C ARG A 50 -9.79 5.24 9.62
N THR A 51 -8.57 5.46 9.15
CA THR A 51 -8.14 6.78 8.66
C THR A 51 -8.88 7.19 7.39
N LEU A 52 -9.08 6.26 6.46
CA LEU A 52 -9.81 6.50 5.22
C LEU A 52 -11.31 6.69 5.44
N SER A 53 -11.90 6.04 6.44
CA SER A 53 -13.32 6.18 6.76
C SER A 53 -13.63 7.35 7.71
N GLY A 54 -12.62 8.11 8.17
CA GLY A 54 -12.78 9.20 9.12
C GLY A 54 -13.08 10.55 8.46
N ASP A 55 -13.71 11.46 9.21
CA ASP A 55 -14.09 12.80 8.72
C ASP A 55 -12.88 13.70 8.37
N ASN A 56 -11.72 13.42 8.97
CA ASN A 56 -10.45 14.10 8.69
C ASN A 56 -9.58 13.28 7.73
N MET A 57 -10.18 12.75 6.67
CA MET A 57 -9.44 12.02 5.65
C MET A 57 -8.34 12.95 5.12
N LEU A 58 -7.07 12.56 5.36
CA LEU A 58 -5.95 13.14 4.65
C LEU A 58 -6.22 12.89 3.16
N ASP A 59 -5.87 13.84 2.29
CA ASP A 59 -6.08 13.75 0.83
C ASP A 59 -5.27 12.59 0.22
N VAL A 60 -5.65 11.35 0.54
CA VAL A 60 -4.97 10.11 0.16
C VAL A 60 -5.53 9.70 -1.19
N GLN A 61 -4.64 9.58 -2.16
CA GLN A 61 -4.99 9.27 -3.55
C GLN A 61 -4.62 7.84 -3.92
N THR A 62 -3.73 7.19 -3.16
CA THR A 62 -3.39 5.77 -3.32
C THR A 62 -2.87 5.19 -2.01
N VAL A 63 -3.02 3.88 -1.85
CA VAL A 63 -2.46 3.13 -0.71
C VAL A 63 -1.41 2.15 -1.18
N LEU A 64 -0.22 2.21 -0.58
CA LEU A 64 0.76 1.15 -0.64
C LEU A 64 0.60 0.29 0.61
N CYS A 65 0.23 -0.97 0.46
CA CYS A 65 -0.08 -1.83 1.60
C CYS A 65 0.71 -3.13 1.54
N ASP A 66 1.49 -3.42 2.57
CA ASP A 66 2.08 -4.74 2.75
C ASP A 66 0.97 -5.79 2.83
N VAL A 67 1.01 -6.75 1.91
CA VAL A 67 0.00 -7.79 1.80
C VAL A 67 -0.08 -8.65 3.06
N SER A 68 1.02 -8.84 3.80
CA SER A 68 1.02 -9.56 5.07
C SER A 68 0.19 -8.86 6.14
N LYS A 69 0.07 -7.53 6.08
CA LYS A 69 -0.80 -6.75 6.99
C LYS A 69 -2.28 -6.85 6.63
N VAL A 70 -2.58 -7.22 5.37
CA VAL A 70 -3.94 -7.51 4.93
C VAL A 70 -4.31 -8.92 5.33
N VAL A 71 -3.43 -9.89 5.09
CA VAL A 71 -3.64 -11.28 5.52
C VAL A 71 -3.89 -11.35 7.02
N SER A 72 -3.04 -10.70 7.84
CA SER A 72 -3.21 -10.69 9.30
C SER A 72 -4.47 -9.98 9.80
N SER A 73 -5.10 -9.16 8.96
CA SER A 73 -6.37 -8.50 9.27
C SER A 73 -7.61 -9.36 8.94
N GLY A 74 -7.45 -10.41 8.14
CA GLY A 74 -8.53 -11.35 7.80
C GLY A 74 -9.62 -10.78 6.88
N PHE A 75 -9.37 -9.65 6.21
CA PHE A 75 -10.31 -9.08 5.24
C PHE A 75 -9.59 -8.48 4.03
N ASP A 76 -10.27 -8.43 2.89
CA ASP A 76 -9.73 -7.87 1.65
C ASP A 76 -9.79 -6.33 1.70
N PHE A 77 -8.71 -5.75 2.22
CA PHE A 77 -8.55 -4.30 2.36
C PHE A 77 -8.69 -3.54 1.03
N ARG A 78 -8.18 -4.11 -0.06
CA ARG A 78 -8.32 -3.56 -1.41
C ARG A 78 -9.78 -3.50 -1.85
N ARG A 79 -10.55 -4.57 -1.61
CA ARG A 79 -11.98 -4.59 -1.94
C ARG A 79 -12.72 -3.43 -1.27
N VAL A 80 -12.50 -3.18 0.02
CA VAL A 80 -13.19 -2.10 0.73
C VAL A 80 -12.75 -0.73 0.18
N ASN A 81 -11.44 -0.46 0.14
CA ASN A 81 -10.95 0.85 -0.30
C ASN A 81 -11.30 1.21 -1.75
N GLU A 82 -11.18 0.26 -2.67
CA GLU A 82 -11.44 0.54 -4.09
C GLU A 82 -12.93 0.72 -4.37
N THR A 83 -13.82 0.04 -3.61
CA THR A 83 -15.27 0.14 -3.83
C THR A 83 -15.93 1.27 -3.05
N GLU A 84 -15.53 1.48 -1.80
CA GLU A 84 -16.17 2.47 -0.91
C GLU A 84 -15.46 3.82 -0.96
N HIS A 85 -14.13 3.84 -1.08
CA HIS A 85 -13.33 5.07 -1.08
C HIS A 85 -12.83 5.48 -2.46
N GLN A 86 -12.94 4.61 -3.48
CA GLN A 86 -12.38 4.82 -4.81
C GLN A 86 -10.86 5.09 -4.81
N ILE A 87 -10.17 4.61 -3.77
CA ILE A 87 -8.72 4.76 -3.61
C ILE A 87 -8.06 3.44 -4.02
N PRO A 88 -7.20 3.43 -5.06
CA PRO A 88 -6.49 2.23 -5.49
C PRO A 88 -5.53 1.73 -4.41
N VAL A 89 -5.50 0.40 -4.24
CA VAL A 89 -4.56 -0.27 -3.33
C VAL A 89 -3.52 -1.04 -4.14
N ILE A 90 -2.25 -0.72 -3.91
CA ILE A 90 -1.10 -1.40 -4.47
C ILE A 90 -0.50 -2.29 -3.38
N TYR A 91 -0.51 -3.60 -3.60
CA TYR A 91 0.07 -4.52 -2.64
C TYR A 91 1.58 -4.57 -2.72
N LEU A 92 2.24 -4.47 -1.57
CA LEU A 92 3.66 -4.66 -1.41
C LEU A 92 3.92 -6.12 -1.02
N LEU A 93 4.60 -6.83 -1.91
CA LEU A 93 4.95 -8.23 -1.73
C LEU A 93 6.43 -8.34 -1.37
N SER A 94 6.76 -9.05 -0.29
CA SER A 94 8.16 -9.34 0.04
C SER A 94 8.83 -10.21 -1.04
N THR A 95 10.16 -10.22 -1.08
CA THR A 95 10.93 -11.07 -2.00
C THR A 95 10.99 -12.53 -1.56
N THR A 96 10.63 -12.84 -0.32
CA THR A 96 10.38 -14.20 0.12
C THR A 96 9.23 -14.82 -0.66
N GLU A 97 9.34 -16.11 -0.97
CA GLU A 97 8.28 -16.83 -1.67
C GLU A 97 6.95 -16.68 -0.92
N PRO A 98 5.81 -16.44 -1.59
CA PRO A 98 4.51 -16.27 -0.94
C PRO A 98 4.15 -17.43 0.01
N GLU A 99 4.54 -18.65 -0.35
CA GLU A 99 4.38 -19.88 0.43
C GLU A 99 5.15 -19.87 1.76
N GLN A 100 6.19 -19.02 1.86
CA GLN A 100 7.00 -18.82 3.06
C GLN A 100 6.53 -17.61 3.87
N MET A 101 5.61 -16.80 3.35
CA MET A 101 5.10 -15.61 4.04
C MET A 101 4.05 -15.94 5.09
N VAL A 102 3.24 -16.97 4.85
CA VAL A 102 2.09 -17.36 5.68
C VAL A 102 1.82 -18.86 5.55
N ALA A 103 1.20 -19.48 6.55
CA ALA A 103 0.95 -20.92 6.60
C ALA A 103 -0.55 -21.25 6.71
N GLY A 104 -0.97 -22.39 6.16
CA GLY A 104 -2.36 -22.88 6.30
C GLY A 104 -3.37 -22.01 5.56
N GLU A 105 -4.52 -21.74 6.18
CA GLU A 105 -5.62 -20.96 5.61
C GLU A 105 -5.19 -19.55 5.16
N ASP A 106 -4.20 -18.96 5.84
CA ASP A 106 -3.64 -17.66 5.47
C ASP A 106 -2.97 -17.67 4.09
N ALA A 107 -2.44 -18.83 3.63
CA ALA A 107 -1.85 -18.97 2.31
C ALA A 107 -2.90 -19.00 1.20
N GLU A 108 -4.03 -19.66 1.42
CA GLU A 108 -5.17 -19.61 0.49
C GLU A 108 -5.72 -18.19 0.39
N PHE A 109 -5.84 -17.51 1.53
CA PHE A 109 -6.29 -16.11 1.56
C PHE A 109 -5.30 -15.18 0.86
N LEU A 110 -3.99 -15.32 1.11
CA LEU A 110 -2.96 -14.58 0.38
C LEU A 110 -3.06 -14.80 -1.13
N ASN A 111 -3.17 -16.06 -1.58
CA ASN A 111 -3.32 -16.37 -2.99
C ASN A 111 -4.57 -15.72 -3.60
N HIS A 112 -5.69 -15.74 -2.87
CA HIS A 112 -6.90 -15.04 -3.29
C HIS A 112 -6.68 -13.53 -3.44
N LEU A 113 -6.02 -12.89 -2.45
CA LEU A 113 -5.71 -11.46 -2.49
C LEU A 113 -4.85 -11.10 -3.70
N LEU A 114 -3.82 -11.90 -3.99
CA LEU A 114 -2.89 -11.69 -5.11
C LEU A 114 -3.57 -11.89 -6.47
N LEU A 115 -4.41 -12.92 -6.63
CA LEU A 115 -5.17 -13.16 -7.86
C LEU A 115 -6.15 -12.02 -8.20
N LYS A 116 -6.63 -11.31 -7.18
CA LYS A 116 -7.59 -10.22 -7.31
C LYS A 116 -6.96 -8.83 -7.26
N ALA A 117 -5.66 -8.73 -6.97
CA ALA A 117 -4.97 -7.45 -6.86
C ALA A 117 -4.85 -6.78 -8.23
N THR A 118 -5.21 -5.50 -8.30
CA THR A 118 -5.03 -4.69 -9.50
C THR A 118 -3.55 -4.38 -9.73
N TYR A 119 -2.82 -4.11 -8.66
CA TYR A 119 -1.40 -3.76 -8.70
C TYR A 119 -0.62 -4.46 -7.58
N ILE A 120 0.53 -5.02 -7.93
CA ILE A 120 1.47 -5.65 -6.99
C ILE A 120 2.87 -5.13 -7.30
N VAL A 121 3.58 -4.69 -6.26
CA VAL A 121 4.98 -4.26 -6.33
C VAL A 121 5.80 -5.08 -5.34
N ARG A 122 6.99 -5.51 -5.75
CA ARG A 122 7.90 -6.23 -4.86
C ARG A 122 8.69 -5.27 -3.99
N LYS A 123 8.93 -5.63 -2.73
CA LYS A 123 9.84 -4.91 -1.84
C LYS A 123 11.31 -5.21 -2.22
N PRO A 124 12.27 -4.33 -1.89
CA PRO A 124 12.08 -3.00 -1.29
C PRO A 124 11.55 -1.98 -2.31
N LEU A 125 10.78 -1.00 -1.85
CA LEU A 125 10.42 0.19 -2.65
C LEU A 125 11.63 1.11 -2.76
N ASP A 126 12.57 0.72 -3.61
CA ASP A 126 13.72 1.53 -3.98
C ASP A 126 13.54 2.18 -5.36
N ARG A 127 14.48 3.04 -5.73
CA ARG A 127 14.42 3.76 -7.00
C ARG A 127 14.42 2.81 -8.21
N ALA A 128 15.10 1.66 -8.13
CA ALA A 128 15.14 0.70 -9.24
C ALA A 128 13.79 0.02 -9.46
N THR A 129 12.98 -0.08 -8.40
CA THR A 129 11.66 -0.71 -8.41
C THR A 129 10.54 0.22 -8.91
N ILE A 130 10.73 1.54 -8.81
CA ILE A 130 9.73 2.57 -9.17
C ILE A 130 10.15 3.40 -10.41
N ALA A 131 11.33 3.15 -10.99
CA ALA A 131 11.85 3.90 -12.15
C ALA A 131 11.15 3.55 -13.47
#